data_AF-D9SIZ8-F1
#
_entry.id   AF-D9SIZ8-F1
#
_cell.length_a   1.000
_cell.length_b   1.000
_cell.length_c   1.000
_cell.angle_alpha   90.00
_cell.angle_beta   90.00
_cell.angle_gamma   90.00
#
_symmetry.space_group_name_H-M   'P 1'
#
loop_
_entity.id
_entity.type
_entity.pdbx_description
1 polymer ?
#
loop_
_entity_poly.entity_id
_entity_poly.type
_entity_poly.pdbx_seq_one_letter_code
_entity_poly.pdbx_strand_id
1 'polypeptide(L)'
;MKKQAGFTLIELVMVIVILGILAAVALPKFVNLSGDARKATLASAEGAIRSAANMTHSASLAGSMAAASSVTAEGTTVTMVQYYPAAASIATVAGLGAGYTVTTSGTTTTIQVTGATTPASCQVTYTEAAAGAAPTIVPTNSGC
;
A
#
# COMPACT_ATOMS: atom_id res chain seq x y z
N MET A 1 59.26 -19.30 -12.73
CA MET A 1 58.60 -18.51 -11.66
C MET A 1 57.70 -17.47 -12.32
N LYS A 2 56.37 -17.58 -12.16
CA LYS A 2 55.42 -16.57 -12.69
C LYS A 2 55.48 -15.35 -11.78
N LYS A 3 55.85 -14.17 -12.30
CA LYS A 3 55.79 -12.91 -11.52
C LYS A 3 54.33 -12.63 -11.18
N GLN A 4 53.99 -12.61 -9.89
CA GLN A 4 52.72 -12.05 -9.45
C GLN A 4 52.77 -10.54 -9.70
N ALA A 5 51.95 -10.05 -10.61
CA ALA A 5 51.68 -8.63 -10.73
C ALA A 5 50.77 -8.24 -9.55
N GLY A 6 51.34 -7.59 -8.55
CA GLY A 6 50.57 -6.98 -7.47
C GLY A 6 49.81 -5.75 -7.99
N PHE A 7 48.62 -5.51 -7.42
CA PHE A 7 47.85 -4.30 -7.68
C PHE A 7 48.61 -3.07 -7.18
N THR A 8 48.61 -1.97 -7.93
CA THR A 8 49.28 -0.74 -7.49
C THR A 8 48.41 0.03 -6.49
N LEU A 9 49.04 0.76 -5.56
CA LEU A 9 48.30 1.63 -4.63
C LEU A 9 47.48 2.69 -5.37
N ILE A 10 47.98 3.18 -6.51
CA ILE A 10 47.26 4.19 -7.30
C ILE A 10 46.00 3.62 -7.97
N GLU A 11 46.02 2.37 -8.43
CA GLU A 11 44.80 1.72 -8.96
C GLU A 11 43.75 1.57 -7.87
N LEU A 12 44.14 1.17 -6.66
CA LEU A 12 43.19 1.07 -5.55
C LEU A 12 42.57 2.44 -5.22
N VAL A 13 43.38 3.49 -5.16
CA VAL A 13 42.92 4.86 -4.89
C VAL A 13 42.01 5.39 -6.02
N MET A 14 42.36 5.14 -7.28
CA MET A 14 41.52 5.52 -8.42
C MET A 14 40.15 4.85 -8.35
N VAL A 15 40.08 3.57 -8.00
CA VAL A 15 38.82 2.81 -7.90
C VAL A 15 37.92 3.39 -6.82
N ILE A 16 38.43 3.67 -5.62
CA ILE A 16 37.61 4.24 -4.54
C ILE A 16 37.12 5.65 -4.89
N VAL A 17 37.92 6.45 -5.61
CA VAL A 17 37.52 7.79 -6.08
C VAL A 17 36.39 7.70 -7.09
N ILE A 18 36.51 6.80 -8.09
CA ILE A 18 35.46 6.59 -9.08
C ILE A 18 34.18 6.09 -8.42
N LEU A 19 34.27 5.09 -7.53
CA LEU A 19 33.11 4.59 -6.78
C LEU A 19 32.48 5.68 -5.90
N GLY A 20 33.29 6.56 -5.29
CA GLY A 20 32.81 7.69 -4.51
C GLY A 20 32.01 8.69 -5.33
N ILE A 21 32.49 9.06 -6.53
CA ILE A 21 31.78 9.97 -7.44
C ILE A 21 30.46 9.35 -7.90
N LEU A 22 30.48 8.07 -8.31
CA LEU A 22 29.28 7.35 -8.74
C LEU A 22 28.24 7.25 -7.61
N ALA A 23 28.68 6.96 -6.38
CA ALA A 23 27.80 6.90 -5.22
C ALA A 23 27.17 8.27 -4.90
N ALA A 24 27.94 9.35 -4.94
CA ALA A 24 27.44 10.70 -4.64
C ALA A 24 26.34 11.16 -5.61
N VAL A 25 26.43 10.79 -6.90
CA VAL A 25 25.42 11.17 -7.92
C VAL A 25 24.22 10.23 -7.91
N ALA A 26 24.42 8.94 -7.64
CA ALA A 26 23.35 7.94 -7.68
C ALA A 26 22.45 7.98 -6.43
N LEU A 27 23.03 8.16 -5.24
CA LEU A 27 22.31 8.03 -3.97
C LEU A 27 21.09 8.96 -3.83
N PRO A 28 21.14 10.26 -4.23
CA PRO A 28 19.97 11.14 -4.18
C PRO A 28 18.80 10.63 -5.04
N LYS A 29 19.07 10.01 -6.20
CA LYS A 29 18.01 9.47 -7.07
C LYS A 29 17.36 8.22 -6.48
N PHE A 30 18.15 7.33 -5.87
CA PHE A 30 17.63 6.12 -5.22
C PHE A 30 16.72 6.43 -4.03
N VAL A 31 17.03 7.46 -3.24
CA VAL A 31 16.20 7.87 -2.09
C VAL A 31 14.84 8.41 -2.57
N ASN A 32 14.81 9.25 -3.60
CA ASN A 32 13.55 9.79 -4.14
C ASN A 32 12.67 8.70 -4.78
N LEU A 33 13.27 7.77 -5.54
CA LEU A 33 12.53 6.67 -6.18
C LEU A 33 11.81 5.78 -5.16
N SER A 34 12.40 5.57 -3.99
CA SER A 34 11.80 4.75 -2.93
C SER A 34 10.53 5.38 -2.35
N GLY A 35 10.53 6.71 -2.15
CA GLY A 35 9.35 7.43 -1.68
C GLY A 35 8.23 7.46 -2.73
N ASP A 36 8.58 7.71 -4.00
CA ASP A 36 7.61 7.71 -5.09
C ASP A 36 7.00 6.33 -5.35
N ALA A 37 7.79 5.26 -5.21
CA ALA A 37 7.29 3.89 -5.27
C ALA A 37 6.24 3.63 -4.18
N ARG A 38 6.47 4.09 -2.94
CA ARG A 38 5.50 3.93 -1.85
C ARG A 38 4.23 4.72 -2.09
N LYS A 39 4.32 5.95 -2.61
CA LYS A 39 3.14 6.76 -2.99
C LYS A 39 2.32 6.06 -4.06
N ALA A 40 2.97 5.45 -5.06
CA ALA A 40 2.29 4.69 -6.10
C ALA A 40 1.59 3.43 -5.53
N THR A 41 2.24 2.72 -4.62
CA THR A 41 1.63 1.59 -3.89
C THR A 41 0.43 2.03 -3.07
N LEU A 42 0.52 3.17 -2.39
CA LEU A 42 -0.58 3.74 -1.61
C LEU A 42 -1.77 4.10 -2.51
N ALA A 43 -1.52 4.77 -3.64
CA ALA A 43 -2.56 5.10 -4.61
C ALA A 43 -3.21 3.84 -5.21
N SER A 44 -2.42 2.79 -5.42
CA SER A 44 -2.94 1.49 -5.85
C SER A 44 -3.85 0.86 -4.80
N ALA A 45 -3.47 0.92 -3.52
CA ALA A 45 -4.30 0.45 -2.42
C ALA A 45 -5.62 1.25 -2.30
N GLU A 46 -5.55 2.57 -2.44
CA GLU A 46 -6.74 3.42 -2.48
C GLU A 46 -7.69 3.02 -3.62
N GLY A 47 -7.15 2.84 -4.82
CA GLY A 47 -7.91 2.40 -5.99
C GLY A 47 -8.56 1.03 -5.78
N ALA A 48 -7.82 0.08 -5.18
CA ALA A 48 -8.34 -1.24 -4.85
C ALA A 48 -9.50 -1.18 -3.84
N ILE A 49 -9.38 -0.36 -2.79
CA ILE A 49 -10.44 -0.16 -1.79
C ILE A 49 -11.70 0.44 -2.44
N ARG A 50 -11.54 1.48 -3.26
CA ARG A 50 -12.66 2.12 -3.98
C ARG A 50 -13.35 1.13 -4.91
N SER A 51 -12.57 0.36 -5.67
CA SER A 51 -13.10 -0.65 -6.59
C SER A 51 -13.85 -1.73 -5.82
N ALA A 52 -13.27 -2.28 -4.76
CA ALA A 52 -13.88 -3.33 -3.96
C ALA A 52 -15.18 -2.87 -3.29
N ALA A 53 -15.20 -1.64 -2.74
CA ALA A 53 -16.40 -1.05 -2.17
C ALA A 53 -17.52 -0.89 -3.21
N ASN A 54 -17.21 -0.42 -4.42
CA ASN A 54 -18.19 -0.25 -5.49
C ASN A 54 -18.69 -1.58 -6.06
N MET A 55 -17.81 -2.56 -6.24
CA MET A 55 -18.16 -3.88 -6.77
C MET A 55 -19.09 -4.62 -5.82
N THR A 56 -18.75 -4.67 -4.53
CA THR A 56 -19.58 -5.31 -3.49
C THR A 56 -20.89 -4.56 -3.28
N HIS A 57 -20.87 -3.22 -3.37
CA HIS A 57 -22.10 -2.42 -3.36
C HIS A 57 -23.03 -2.80 -4.50
N SER A 58 -22.52 -2.82 -5.73
CA SER A 58 -23.28 -3.20 -6.91
C SER A 58 -23.84 -4.62 -6.80
N ALA A 59 -23.03 -5.57 -6.29
CA ALA A 59 -23.46 -6.94 -6.06
C ALA A 59 -24.57 -7.04 -5.00
N SER A 60 -24.48 -6.27 -3.91
CA SER A 60 -25.50 -6.27 -2.86
C SER A 60 -26.84 -5.72 -3.33
N LEU A 61 -26.83 -4.68 -4.17
CA LEU A 61 -28.03 -4.10 -4.77
C LEU A 61 -28.64 -5.03 -5.82
N ALA A 62 -27.81 -5.58 -6.72
CA ALA A 62 -28.28 -6.51 -7.74
C ALA A 62 -28.87 -7.80 -7.14
N GLY A 63 -28.30 -8.28 -6.03
CA GLY A 63 -28.78 -9.44 -5.30
C GLY A 63 -30.03 -9.19 -4.44
N SER A 64 -30.59 -7.97 -4.42
CA SER A 64 -31.70 -7.57 -3.53
C SER A 64 -31.42 -7.89 -2.06
N MET A 65 -30.16 -7.79 -1.65
CA MET A 65 -29.72 -8.17 -0.32
C MET A 65 -30.14 -7.13 0.73
N ALA A 66 -30.29 -7.56 1.99
CA ALA A 66 -30.50 -6.63 3.09
C ALA A 66 -29.24 -5.79 3.33
N ALA A 67 -29.40 -4.56 3.82
CA ALA A 67 -28.30 -3.61 4.05
C ALA A 67 -27.16 -4.15 4.93
N ALA A 68 -27.46 -5.08 5.84
CA ALA A 68 -26.50 -5.78 6.71
C ALA A 68 -26.56 -7.29 6.44
N SER A 69 -25.95 -7.72 5.34
CA SER A 69 -25.90 -9.12 4.90
C SER A 69 -24.47 -9.51 4.53
N SER A 70 -24.20 -10.80 4.38
CA SER A 70 -22.90 -11.29 3.92
C SER A 70 -22.96 -11.62 2.42
N VAL A 71 -21.98 -11.14 1.65
CA VAL A 71 -21.79 -11.48 0.24
C VAL A 71 -20.57 -12.39 0.12
N THR A 72 -20.66 -13.47 -0.64
CA THR A 72 -19.48 -14.28 -0.97
C THR A 72 -18.83 -13.73 -2.23
N ALA A 73 -17.60 -13.23 -2.11
CA ALA A 73 -16.78 -12.79 -3.22
C ALA A 73 -15.53 -13.69 -3.30
N GLU A 74 -15.31 -14.35 -4.44
CA GLU A 74 -14.14 -15.24 -4.65
C GLU A 74 -13.95 -16.28 -3.53
N GLY A 75 -15.05 -16.89 -3.06
CA GLY A 75 -15.04 -17.88 -1.98
C GLY A 75 -14.82 -17.32 -0.57
N THR A 76 -14.73 -15.99 -0.42
CA THR A 76 -14.57 -15.30 0.86
C THR A 76 -15.87 -14.62 1.29
N THR A 77 -16.29 -14.85 2.53
CA THR A 77 -17.46 -14.17 3.12
C THR A 77 -17.11 -12.73 3.48
N VAL A 78 -17.75 -11.78 2.79
CA VAL A 78 -17.63 -10.34 3.02
C VAL A 78 -18.85 -9.88 3.81
N THR A 79 -18.66 -9.50 5.07
CA THR A 79 -19.70 -8.83 5.85
C THR A 79 -19.95 -7.45 5.28
N MET A 80 -21.22 -7.09 5.06
CA MET A 80 -21.62 -5.79 4.56
C MET A 80 -22.30 -4.95 5.66
N VAL A 81 -22.09 -3.65 5.61
CA VAL A 81 -22.77 -2.61 6.39
C VAL A 81 -23.27 -1.56 5.42
N GLN A 82 -24.58 -1.27 5.46
CA GLN A 82 -25.21 -0.27 4.59
C GLN A 82 -24.92 -0.48 3.09
N TYR A 83 -24.95 -1.73 2.62
CA TYR A 83 -24.63 -2.11 1.24
C TYR A 83 -23.17 -1.89 0.84
N TYR A 84 -22.25 -1.66 1.77
CA TYR A 84 -20.81 -1.58 1.52
C TYR A 84 -20.07 -2.59 2.40
N PRO A 85 -18.80 -2.93 2.13
CA PRO A 85 -18.04 -3.80 3.01
C PRO A 85 -17.91 -3.20 4.41
N ALA A 86 -18.01 -4.05 5.42
CA ALA A 86 -17.57 -3.69 6.77
C ALA A 86 -16.06 -3.33 6.75
N ALA A 87 -15.63 -2.53 7.71
CA ALA A 87 -14.22 -2.22 7.95
C ALA A 87 -13.41 -3.52 8.11
N ALA A 88 -13.94 -4.50 8.85
CA ALA A 88 -13.28 -5.78 9.00
C ALA A 88 -13.10 -6.57 7.69
N SER A 89 -13.89 -6.32 6.65
CA SER A 89 -13.87 -7.09 5.40
C SER A 89 -13.24 -6.34 4.23
N ILE A 90 -13.12 -5.01 4.28
CA ILE A 90 -12.66 -4.20 3.13
C ILE A 90 -11.26 -4.57 2.64
N ALA A 91 -10.30 -4.78 3.55
CA ALA A 91 -8.93 -5.11 3.16
C ALA A 91 -8.85 -6.47 2.48
N THR A 92 -9.64 -7.44 2.96
CA THR A 92 -9.72 -8.78 2.38
C THR A 92 -10.31 -8.74 0.98
N VAL A 93 -11.44 -8.05 0.79
CA VAL A 93 -12.08 -7.96 -0.53
C VAL A 93 -11.29 -7.09 -1.52
N ALA A 94 -10.51 -6.13 -1.02
CA ALA A 94 -9.57 -5.35 -1.84
C ALA A 94 -8.26 -6.11 -2.14
N GLY A 95 -8.06 -7.32 -1.60
CA GLY A 95 -6.84 -8.10 -1.81
C GLY A 95 -5.61 -7.51 -1.12
N LEU A 96 -5.80 -6.69 -0.08
CA LEU A 96 -4.74 -5.98 0.63
C LEU A 96 -4.30 -6.78 1.86
N GLY A 97 -3.26 -7.60 1.66
CA GLY A 97 -2.64 -8.40 2.72
C GLY A 97 -1.12 -8.29 2.71
N ALA A 98 -0.46 -8.92 1.73
CA ALA A 98 0.99 -8.85 1.61
C ALA A 98 1.46 -7.44 1.23
N GLY A 99 2.47 -6.92 1.93
CA GLY A 99 3.03 -5.57 1.68
C GLY A 99 2.26 -4.43 2.34
N TYR A 100 1.21 -4.74 3.09
CA TYR A 100 0.44 -3.76 3.85
C TYR A 100 0.31 -4.17 5.32
N THR A 101 0.30 -3.17 6.20
CA THR A 101 -0.12 -3.34 7.59
C THR A 101 -1.56 -2.87 7.71
N VAL A 102 -2.47 -3.81 7.94
CA VAL A 102 -3.91 -3.55 8.06
C VAL A 102 -4.28 -3.53 9.54
N THR A 103 -4.85 -2.43 10.00
CA THR A 103 -5.34 -2.28 11.38
C THR A 103 -6.80 -1.85 11.35
N THR A 104 -7.68 -2.62 11.97
CA THR A 104 -9.11 -2.30 12.10
C THR A 104 -9.43 -1.93 13.53
N SER A 105 -10.11 -0.80 13.74
CA SER A 105 -10.61 -0.34 15.03
C SER A 105 -12.03 0.15 14.88
N GLY A 106 -12.98 -0.57 15.49
CA GLY A 106 -14.41 -0.30 15.33
C GLY A 106 -14.83 -0.31 13.86
N THR A 107 -15.39 0.81 13.40
CA THR A 107 -15.91 1.01 12.05
C THR A 107 -14.86 1.54 11.05
N THR A 108 -13.59 1.60 11.46
CA THR A 108 -12.52 2.18 10.64
C THR A 108 -11.36 1.20 10.46
N THR A 109 -10.90 1.06 9.21
CA THR A 109 -9.72 0.29 8.84
C THR A 109 -8.67 1.19 8.24
N THR A 110 -7.45 1.09 8.75
CA THR A 110 -6.28 1.78 8.25
C THR A 110 -5.36 0.80 7.57
N ILE A 111 -4.97 1.11 6.34
CA ILE A 111 -4.05 0.35 5.51
C ILE A 111 -2.78 1.18 5.35
N GLN A 112 -1.66 0.69 5.89
CA GLN A 112 -0.35 1.31 5.78
C GLN A 112 0.55 0.52 4.85
N VAL A 113 1.34 1.20 4.00
CA VAL A 113 2.36 0.52 3.18
C VAL A 113 3.49 0.05 4.11
N THR A 114 3.82 -1.24 4.07
CA THR A 114 4.89 -1.78 4.91
C THR A 114 6.24 -1.16 4.55
N GLY A 115 7.03 -0.81 5.56
CA GLY A 115 8.35 -0.23 5.37
C GLY A 115 8.36 1.26 4.98
N ALA A 116 7.22 1.96 5.10
CA ALA A 116 7.18 3.42 5.04
C ALA A 116 8.02 4.04 6.17
N THR A 117 8.76 5.10 5.87
CA THR A 117 9.60 5.83 6.85
C THR A 117 8.77 6.51 7.94
N THR A 118 7.57 6.97 7.59
CA THR A 118 6.59 7.54 8.51
C THR A 118 5.22 6.90 8.23
N PRO A 119 4.94 5.70 8.81
CA PRO A 119 3.74 4.92 8.50
C PRO A 119 2.43 5.69 8.71
N ALA A 120 2.37 6.51 9.77
CA ALA A 120 1.20 7.33 10.09
C ALA A 120 0.84 8.36 9.00
N SER A 121 1.77 8.69 8.12
CA SER A 121 1.58 9.64 7.03
C SER A 121 1.64 9.01 5.64
N CYS A 122 1.62 7.67 5.58
CA CYS A 122 1.59 6.87 4.37
C CYS A 122 0.53 5.76 4.49
N GLN A 123 -0.74 6.17 4.50
CA GLN A 123 -1.86 5.28 4.78
C GLN A 123 -3.15 5.67 4.05
N VAL A 124 -4.01 4.68 3.85
CA VAL A 124 -5.39 4.88 3.42
C VAL A 124 -6.31 4.45 4.56
N THR A 125 -7.24 5.32 4.93
CA THR A 125 -8.25 5.02 5.95
C THR A 125 -9.60 4.83 5.27
N TYR A 126 -10.23 3.70 5.54
CA TYR A 126 -11.60 3.37 5.18
C TYR A 126 -12.48 3.45 6.43
N THR A 127 -13.53 4.25 6.39
CA THR A 127 -14.57 4.30 7.42
C THR A 127 -15.87 3.80 6.83
N GLU A 128 -16.52 2.87 7.53
CA GLU A 128 -17.77 2.23 7.11
C GLU A 128 -18.85 3.25 6.72
N ALA A 129 -19.73 2.80 5.84
CA ALA A 129 -20.90 3.55 5.42
C ALA A 129 -21.87 3.76 6.58
N ALA A 130 -22.35 5.00 6.72
CA ALA A 130 -23.45 5.34 7.61
C ALA A 130 -24.81 5.18 6.90
N ALA A 131 -25.91 5.28 7.65
CA ALA A 131 -27.24 5.22 7.06
C ALA A 131 -27.44 6.29 5.98
N GLY A 132 -27.69 5.86 4.75
CA GLY A 132 -27.88 6.76 3.60
C GLY A 132 -26.60 7.43 3.07
N ALA A 133 -25.41 7.01 3.50
CA ALA A 133 -24.14 7.60 3.07
C ALA A 133 -23.14 6.53 2.62
N ALA A 134 -22.34 6.85 1.60
CA ALA A 134 -21.22 6.03 1.15
C ALA A 134 -20.09 6.02 2.19
N PRO A 135 -19.21 4.98 2.19
CA PRO A 135 -18.07 4.93 3.10
C PRO A 135 -17.07 6.04 2.78
N THR A 136 -16.34 6.50 3.79
CA THR A 136 -15.32 7.54 3.62
C THR A 136 -13.96 6.89 3.40
N ILE A 137 -13.28 7.26 2.31
CA ILE A 137 -11.94 6.76 1.95
C ILE A 137 -10.99 7.95 1.89
N VAL A 138 -10.07 8.01 2.85
CA VAL A 138 -9.12 9.13 3.03
C VAL A 138 -7.69 8.64 2.88
N PRO A 139 -6.97 9.01 1.80
CA PRO A 139 -5.53 8.80 1.70
C PRO A 139 -4.77 9.89 2.46
N THR A 140 -3.68 9.50 3.12
CA THR A 140 -2.67 10.38 3.73
C THR A 140 -1.32 9.97 3.18
N ASN A 141 -0.66 10.86 2.43
CA ASN A 141 0.57 10.58 1.67
C ASN A 141 1.72 11.55 1.98
N SER A 142 1.63 12.32 3.07
CA SER A 142 2.64 13.31 3.46
C SER A 142 3.88 12.62 4.05
N GLY A 143 4.80 12.16 3.21
CA GLY A 143 6.08 11.59 3.64
C GLY A 143 6.23 10.07 3.49
N CYS A 144 5.44 9.44 2.61
CA CYS A 144 5.82 8.17 2.00
C CYS A 144 7.23 8.28 1.37
#